data_AF-A0A7X8ZRY7-F1
#
_entry.id   AF-A0A7X8ZRY7-F1
#
_cell.length_a   1.000
_cell.length_b   1.000
_cell.length_c   1.000
_cell.angle_alpha   90.00
_cell.angle_beta   90.00
_cell.angle_gamma   90.00
#
_symmetry.space_group_name_H-M   'P 1'
#
loop_
_entity.id
_entity.type
_entity.pdbx_description
1 polymer ?
#
loop_
_entity_poly.entity_id
_entity_poly.type
_entity_poly.pdbx_seq_one_letter_code
_entity_poly.pdbx_strand_id
1 'polypeptide(L)'
;ILLLSKDPLGLYNLYRLCSTAHLNYFYYSPRIPRSVLTYYGIGIVKGMACVDGEIFQNVLRIFNENDGDYEKSKSHLKDTTLLRKVEQYDFLEVQPLTNNAFLLRKEDNAVKNKEDLQNLNRLIIELGKIVNKPVCATGDVHFLNPEDDIYRKILMTNMNFDDMEEMADLYFRTTDEMIKEFSYLDQDVVHQIVIENPQKIANAVEDHIRPFPEGSFPPIIKSADHDIQELTMNRAQEIYGYQNRLPEIVEARIKRELDSIINNGFSIMYYIAHSVVKKSNDDGFIVGSRGSVGSSLVATLCGITEVNPLQPHYICPNCKYSEFDNSGDYGSGFDLPEKKCPKCGTLFIREGQDIPFETFLGFYGDKQPDIDLNFSGFYQPKAHQFIEEMFGEKQTFRAGTISSYAEKNSAGMVLNYFEENERPVSQTEVTRLAQGLQGVKVTTGQHPGGMVVIPKERDIFDFTPIQYPANKKESGVITTHFDFNSLHDTILKLDILGHDDPSMLKMLGDTTGIDVTKIPIPDEKVMSLFHSTEALGIPDEESTIKSATIGLPELGTFLVRSMIAETKPKQFYDLVQISGLSHGTDVWSGNAQDLIRDGICTI
;
A
#
# COMPACT_ATOMS: atom_id res chain seq x y z
N ILE A 1 20.16 18.58 -10.10
CA ILE A 1 21.11 17.47 -10.35
C ILE A 1 20.30 16.24 -10.74
N LEU A 2 20.77 15.49 -11.74
CA LEU A 2 20.17 14.23 -12.17
C LEU A 2 21.04 13.08 -11.65
N LEU A 3 20.42 12.03 -11.12
CA LEU A 3 21.12 10.85 -10.58
C LEU A 3 20.58 9.61 -11.29
N LEU A 4 21.46 8.87 -11.97
CA LEU A 4 21.13 7.60 -12.61
C LEU A 4 21.86 6.48 -11.87
N SER A 5 21.14 5.45 -11.49
CA SER A 5 21.77 4.25 -10.94
C SER A 5 22.48 3.49 -12.05
N LYS A 6 23.77 3.22 -11.87
CA LYS A 6 24.61 2.49 -12.82
C LYS A 6 24.48 0.98 -12.67
N ASP A 7 24.32 0.51 -11.44
CA ASP A 7 24.37 -0.91 -11.06
C ASP A 7 23.51 -1.13 -9.80
N PRO A 8 23.31 -2.37 -9.32
CA PRO A 8 22.52 -2.64 -8.12
C PRO A 8 23.04 -1.91 -6.85
N LEU A 9 24.35 -1.67 -6.73
CA LEU A 9 24.92 -0.91 -5.61
C LEU A 9 24.54 0.57 -5.71
N GLY A 10 24.54 1.12 -6.92
CA GLY A 10 24.00 2.45 -7.22
C GLY A 10 22.55 2.60 -6.80
N LEU A 11 21.74 1.57 -7.02
CA LEU A 11 20.30 1.59 -6.70
C LEU A 11 20.10 1.58 -5.19
N TYR A 12 20.81 0.70 -4.51
CA TYR A 12 20.88 0.65 -3.05
C TYR A 12 21.28 2.02 -2.47
N ASN A 13 22.32 2.65 -3.02
CA ASN A 13 22.76 3.98 -2.61
C ASN A 13 21.72 5.07 -2.92
N LEU A 14 21.01 4.98 -4.06
CA LEU A 14 19.93 5.89 -4.40
C LEU A 14 18.78 5.79 -3.39
N TYR A 15 18.44 4.59 -2.92
CA TYR A 15 17.44 4.39 -1.87
C TYR A 15 17.88 5.02 -0.55
N ARG A 16 19.16 4.91 -0.19
CA ARG A 16 19.71 5.60 1.00
C ARG A 16 19.69 7.11 0.85
N LEU A 17 20.02 7.64 -0.33
CA LEU A 17 19.99 9.08 -0.61
C LEU A 17 18.57 9.63 -0.52
N CYS A 18 17.60 8.96 -1.14
CA CYS A 18 16.18 9.31 -1.05
C CYS A 18 15.70 9.30 0.41
N SER A 19 16.06 8.26 1.16
CA SER A 19 15.66 8.13 2.56
C SER A 19 16.28 9.21 3.45
N THR A 20 17.57 9.46 3.26
CA THR A 20 18.30 10.50 3.99
C THR A 20 17.74 11.90 3.70
N ALA A 21 17.28 12.14 2.46
CA ALA A 21 16.64 13.39 2.07
C ALA A 21 15.29 13.61 2.79
N HIS A 22 14.50 12.56 2.96
CA HIS A 22 13.19 12.63 3.62
C HIS A 22 13.27 12.57 5.16
N LEU A 23 14.25 11.87 5.74
CA LEU A 23 14.35 11.66 7.18
C LEU A 23 15.25 12.68 7.89
N ASN A 24 16.43 12.94 7.34
CA ASN A 24 17.49 13.67 8.03
C ASN A 24 17.58 15.14 7.59
N TYR A 25 17.33 15.41 6.31
CA TYR A 25 17.60 16.73 5.71
C TYR A 25 16.37 17.44 5.13
N PHE A 26 15.18 16.88 5.34
CA PHE A 26 13.93 17.52 4.95
C PHE A 26 13.79 18.89 5.60
N TYR A 27 13.31 19.87 4.83
CA TYR A 27 12.96 21.20 5.33
C TYR A 27 11.61 21.62 4.75
N TYR A 28 11.59 22.33 3.63
CA TYR A 28 10.37 22.50 2.82
C TYR A 28 10.24 21.41 1.74
N SER A 29 11.37 20.87 1.31
CA SER A 29 11.47 19.78 0.34
C SER A 29 12.60 18.82 0.74
N PRO A 30 12.58 17.56 0.25
CA PRO A 30 13.68 16.63 0.44
C PRO A 30 14.94 17.16 -0.25
N ARG A 31 16.05 17.21 0.47
CA ARG A 31 17.32 17.73 -0.05
C ARG A 31 18.49 16.89 0.43
N ILE A 32 19.57 16.89 -0.34
CA ILE A 32 20.76 16.07 -0.06
C ILE A 32 21.97 16.99 0.04
N PRO A 33 22.67 17.04 1.20
CA PRO A 33 23.95 17.73 1.29
C PRO A 33 24.97 17.11 0.34
N ARG A 34 25.80 17.95 -0.29
CA ARG A 34 26.84 17.49 -1.22
C ARG A 34 27.77 16.43 -0.61
N SER A 35 28.13 16.57 0.67
CA SER A 35 28.95 15.58 1.38
C SER A 35 28.30 14.20 1.44
N VAL A 36 26.97 14.13 1.61
CA VAL A 36 26.19 12.88 1.63
C VAL A 36 26.14 12.28 0.23
N LEU A 37 25.91 13.09 -0.80
CA LEU A 37 25.97 12.64 -2.19
C LEU A 37 27.36 12.12 -2.58
N THR A 38 28.44 12.74 -2.08
CA THR A 38 29.80 12.23 -2.29
C THR A 38 29.99 10.88 -1.62
N TYR A 39 29.46 10.70 -0.41
CA TYR A 39 29.60 9.44 0.33
C TYR A 39 28.84 8.28 -0.32
N TYR A 40 27.58 8.50 -0.74
CA TYR A 40 26.75 7.48 -1.41
C TYR A 40 26.82 7.55 -2.95
N GLY A 41 27.77 8.28 -3.51
CA GLY A 41 27.83 8.53 -4.96
C GLY A 41 28.40 7.39 -5.78
N ILE A 42 28.84 6.29 -5.16
CA ILE A 42 29.36 5.11 -5.85
C ILE A 42 28.21 4.38 -6.56
N GLY A 43 28.44 3.98 -7.81
CA GLY A 43 27.41 3.34 -8.64
C GLY A 43 26.35 4.34 -9.15
N ILE A 44 26.56 5.65 -9.01
CA ILE A 44 25.61 6.68 -9.47
C ILE A 44 26.28 7.58 -10.52
N VAL A 45 25.66 7.70 -11.69
CA VAL A 45 26.02 8.66 -12.73
C VAL A 45 25.29 9.98 -12.47
N LYS A 46 26.02 11.09 -12.47
CA LYS A 46 25.55 12.43 -12.07
C LYS A 46 25.48 13.37 -13.27
N GLY A 47 24.28 13.80 -13.63
CA GLY A 47 24.02 14.83 -14.64
C GLY A 47 23.84 16.21 -14.02
N MET A 48 24.23 17.27 -14.73
CA MET A 48 24.14 18.65 -14.21
C MET A 48 22.70 19.16 -14.01
N ALA A 49 21.70 18.51 -14.62
CA ALA A 49 20.27 18.83 -14.69
C ALA A 49 19.91 20.09 -15.52
N CYS A 50 18.73 20.64 -15.24
CA CYS A 50 18.07 21.71 -15.97
C CYS A 50 18.57 23.12 -15.59
N VAL A 51 17.77 24.14 -15.91
CA VAL A 51 18.00 25.55 -15.57
C VAL A 51 18.25 25.79 -14.08
N ASP A 52 17.61 25.04 -13.19
CA ASP A 52 17.82 25.13 -11.73
C ASP A 52 19.07 24.37 -11.27
N GLY A 53 19.76 23.69 -12.18
CA GLY A 53 21.03 23.02 -11.95
C GLY A 53 22.14 24.01 -11.59
N GLU A 54 23.02 23.61 -10.67
CA GLU A 54 24.11 24.47 -10.21
C GLU A 54 24.97 24.99 -11.37
N ILE A 55 25.33 24.11 -12.31
CA ILE A 55 26.23 24.48 -13.41
C ILE A 55 25.54 25.45 -14.37
N PHE A 56 24.28 25.19 -14.73
CA PHE A 56 23.50 26.10 -15.56
C PHE A 56 23.41 27.49 -14.94
N GLN A 57 23.09 27.58 -13.63
CA GLN A 57 23.01 28.85 -12.91
C GLN A 57 24.35 29.62 -12.89
N ASN A 58 25.49 28.92 -12.80
CA ASN A 58 26.80 29.59 -12.89
C ASN A 58 27.07 30.10 -14.31
N VAL A 59 26.71 29.35 -15.36
CA VAL A 59 26.83 29.80 -16.75
C VAL A 59 25.91 31.00 -17.02
N LEU A 60 24.66 30.95 -16.56
CA LEU A 60 23.70 32.06 -16.67
C LEU A 60 24.20 33.30 -15.94
N ARG A 61 24.78 33.16 -14.73
CA ARG A 61 25.38 34.28 -14.01
C ARG A 61 26.53 34.89 -14.80
N ILE A 62 27.45 34.09 -15.33
CA ILE A 62 28.56 34.57 -16.17
C ILE A 62 28.00 35.31 -17.39
N PHE A 63 26.97 34.78 -18.03
CA PHE A 63 26.32 35.42 -19.18
C PHE A 63 25.71 36.79 -18.82
N ASN A 64 25.03 36.87 -17.67
CA ASN A 64 24.46 38.12 -17.17
C ASN A 64 25.53 39.14 -16.78
N GLU A 65 26.59 38.73 -16.08
CA GLU A 65 27.71 39.59 -15.67
C GLU A 65 28.50 40.18 -16.85
N ASN A 66 28.36 39.58 -18.04
CA ASN A 66 28.99 40.03 -19.27
C ASN A 66 27.98 40.66 -20.26
N ASP A 67 26.84 41.15 -19.76
CA ASP A 67 25.81 41.83 -20.55
C ASP A 67 25.29 41.01 -21.74
N GLY A 68 25.26 39.67 -21.62
CA GLY A 68 24.82 38.76 -22.68
C GLY A 68 25.85 38.55 -23.81
N ASP A 69 27.08 39.03 -23.64
CA ASP A 69 28.15 38.86 -24.63
C ASP A 69 28.71 37.43 -24.59
N TYR A 70 28.51 36.67 -25.68
CA TYR A 70 28.94 35.28 -25.79
C TYR A 70 30.46 35.10 -25.66
N GLU A 71 31.28 35.90 -26.35
CA GLU A 71 32.74 35.72 -26.38
C GLU A 71 33.37 36.07 -25.03
N LYS A 72 32.88 37.14 -24.38
CA LYS A 72 33.30 37.47 -23.01
C LYS A 72 32.90 36.36 -22.04
N SER A 73 31.67 35.88 -22.12
CA SER A 73 31.17 34.79 -21.26
C SER A 73 31.99 33.51 -21.43
N LYS A 74 32.30 33.16 -22.69
CA LYS A 74 33.14 32.00 -23.04
C LYS A 74 34.52 32.07 -22.41
N SER A 75 35.14 33.25 -22.39
CA SER A 75 36.47 33.43 -21.78
C SER A 75 36.49 33.16 -20.26
N HIS A 76 35.36 33.40 -19.58
CA HIS A 76 35.17 33.19 -18.14
C HIS A 76 34.83 31.74 -17.77
N LEU A 77 34.53 30.86 -18.73
CA LEU A 77 34.27 29.43 -18.46
C LEU A 77 35.48 28.70 -17.87
N LYS A 78 36.68 29.27 -18.00
CA LYS A 78 37.92 28.76 -17.41
C LYS A 78 38.10 29.13 -15.93
N ASP A 79 37.11 29.76 -15.31
CA ASP A 79 37.11 30.05 -13.87
C ASP A 79 37.34 28.76 -13.05
N THR A 80 38.33 28.80 -12.16
CA THR A 80 38.74 27.62 -11.40
C THR A 80 37.64 27.12 -10.45
N THR A 81 36.77 28.01 -9.97
CA THR A 81 35.67 27.64 -9.07
C THR A 81 34.58 26.89 -9.84
N LEU A 82 34.22 27.36 -11.04
CA LEU A 82 33.29 26.66 -11.93
C LEU A 82 33.82 25.28 -12.31
N LEU A 83 35.08 25.19 -12.78
CA LEU A 83 35.67 23.92 -13.19
C LEU A 83 35.65 22.89 -12.04
N ARG A 84 35.99 23.29 -10.81
CA ARG A 84 35.90 22.41 -9.63
C ARG A 84 34.50 21.90 -9.34
N LYS A 85 33.46 22.68 -9.63
CA LYS A 85 32.06 22.24 -9.47
C LYS A 85 31.68 21.25 -10.56
N VAL A 86 32.03 21.56 -11.81
CA VAL A 86 31.77 20.69 -12.98
C VAL A 86 32.46 19.35 -12.85
N GLU A 87 33.60 19.29 -12.18
CA GLU A 87 34.32 18.03 -11.92
C GLU A 87 33.48 16.97 -11.20
N GLN A 88 32.43 17.36 -10.48
CA GLN A 88 31.58 16.45 -9.71
C GLN A 88 30.48 15.75 -10.51
N TYR A 89 30.27 16.15 -11.77
CA TYR A 89 29.26 15.60 -12.66
C TYR A 89 29.91 14.70 -13.71
N ASP A 90 29.27 13.61 -14.07
CA ASP A 90 29.79 12.68 -15.08
C ASP A 90 29.48 13.16 -16.51
N PHE A 91 28.39 13.90 -16.67
CA PHE A 91 28.00 14.53 -17.93
C PHE A 91 27.28 15.86 -17.71
N LEU A 92 27.31 16.70 -18.75
CA LEU A 92 26.57 17.96 -18.80
C LEU A 92 25.32 17.79 -19.65
N GLU A 93 24.37 18.70 -19.47
CA GLU A 93 23.07 18.64 -20.11
C GLU A 93 22.78 19.95 -20.84
N VAL A 94 22.20 19.86 -22.03
CA VAL A 94 21.59 20.99 -22.73
C VAL A 94 20.15 20.61 -23.05
N GLN A 95 19.26 21.59 -23.08
CA GLN A 95 17.83 21.35 -23.26
C GLN A 95 17.32 22.13 -24.48
N PRO A 96 16.22 21.68 -25.12
CA PRO A 96 15.52 22.45 -26.14
C PRO A 96 15.27 23.89 -25.69
N LEU A 97 15.23 24.82 -26.63
CA LEU A 97 15.11 26.25 -26.30
C LEU A 97 13.80 26.56 -25.56
N THR A 98 12.75 25.79 -25.84
CA THR A 98 11.44 25.87 -25.17
C THR A 98 11.54 25.67 -23.66
N ASN A 99 12.44 24.81 -23.17
CA ASN A 99 12.61 24.54 -21.74
C ASN A 99 13.02 25.80 -20.98
N ASN A 100 13.78 26.67 -21.63
CA ASN A 100 14.34 27.89 -21.03
C ASN A 100 13.68 29.18 -21.58
N ALA A 101 12.61 29.06 -22.37
CA ALA A 101 11.95 30.20 -23.00
C ALA A 101 11.41 31.22 -21.99
N PHE A 102 11.05 30.77 -20.78
CA PHE A 102 10.63 31.64 -19.69
C PHE A 102 11.70 32.67 -19.26
N LEU A 103 12.99 32.42 -19.54
CA LEU A 103 14.05 33.39 -19.28
C LEU A 103 13.89 34.66 -20.11
N LEU A 104 13.26 34.59 -21.29
CA LEU A 104 13.01 35.77 -22.15
C LEU A 104 12.05 36.78 -21.52
N ARG A 105 11.23 36.32 -20.56
CA ARG A 105 10.24 37.16 -19.87
C ARG A 105 10.78 37.80 -18.59
N LYS A 106 11.96 37.40 -18.15
CA LYS A 106 12.59 37.97 -16.95
C LYS A 106 13.29 39.29 -17.30
N GLU A 107 12.81 40.38 -16.73
CA GLU A 107 13.38 41.71 -16.96
C GLU A 107 14.82 41.82 -16.42
N ASP A 108 15.14 41.05 -15.37
CA ASP A 108 16.37 41.11 -14.57
C ASP A 108 17.53 40.22 -15.07
N ASN A 109 17.46 39.71 -16.30
CA ASN A 109 18.55 38.92 -16.90
C ASN A 109 19.02 39.50 -18.25
N ALA A 110 20.16 39.01 -18.76
CA ALA A 110 20.71 39.40 -20.05
C ALA A 110 20.15 38.59 -21.24
N VAL A 111 19.19 37.69 -21.01
CA VAL A 111 18.63 36.80 -22.03
C VAL A 111 17.43 37.50 -22.68
N LYS A 112 17.62 38.10 -23.85
CA LYS A 112 16.60 38.96 -24.48
C LYS A 112 15.98 38.36 -25.73
N ASN A 113 16.62 37.38 -26.35
CA ASN A 113 16.13 36.80 -27.60
C ASN A 113 16.53 35.31 -27.73
N LYS A 114 16.06 34.69 -28.81
CA LYS A 114 16.34 33.28 -29.12
C LYS A 114 17.83 32.97 -29.26
N GLU A 115 18.62 33.89 -29.81
CA GLU A 115 20.07 33.72 -29.97
C GLU A 115 20.76 33.61 -28.59
N ASP A 116 20.28 34.33 -27.59
CA ASP A 116 20.85 34.27 -26.23
C ASP A 116 20.63 32.88 -25.60
N LEU A 117 19.44 32.28 -25.80
CA LEU A 117 19.18 30.90 -25.37
C LEU A 117 20.09 29.90 -26.09
N GLN A 118 20.31 30.09 -27.38
CA GLN A 118 21.25 29.28 -28.17
C GLN A 118 22.69 29.45 -27.65
N ASN A 119 23.07 30.67 -27.28
CA ASN A 119 24.38 30.99 -26.72
C ASN A 119 24.60 30.33 -25.36
N LEU A 120 23.60 30.28 -24.48
CA LEU A 120 23.69 29.52 -23.22
C LEU A 120 23.95 28.03 -23.47
N ASN A 121 23.25 27.42 -24.42
CA ASN A 121 23.51 26.03 -24.83
C ASN A 121 24.93 25.87 -25.41
N ARG A 122 25.39 26.80 -26.26
CA ARG A 122 26.77 26.80 -26.79
C ARG A 122 27.80 26.93 -25.69
N LEU A 123 27.59 27.76 -24.66
CA LEU A 123 28.50 27.92 -23.53
C LEU A 123 28.63 26.62 -22.73
N ILE A 124 27.54 25.88 -22.52
CA ILE A 124 27.59 24.57 -21.85
C ILE A 124 28.36 23.55 -22.71
N ILE A 125 28.16 23.56 -24.03
CA ILE A 125 28.90 22.70 -24.96
C ILE A 125 30.40 23.02 -24.91
N GLU A 126 30.78 24.31 -24.92
CA GLU A 126 32.17 24.73 -24.79
C GLU A 126 32.75 24.35 -23.42
N LEU A 127 31.97 24.47 -22.34
CA LEU A 127 32.37 24.01 -21.02
C LEU A 127 32.66 22.51 -21.02
N GLY A 128 31.80 21.70 -21.64
CA GLY A 128 32.00 20.26 -21.82
C GLY A 128 33.31 19.93 -22.54
N LYS A 129 33.66 20.69 -23.59
CA LYS A 129 34.96 20.57 -24.28
C LYS A 129 36.14 20.93 -23.37
N ILE A 130 36.02 22.00 -22.57
CA ILE A 130 37.09 22.44 -21.64
C ILE A 130 37.39 21.38 -20.58
N VAL A 131 36.35 20.76 -20.01
CA VAL A 131 36.49 19.73 -18.97
C VAL A 131 36.59 18.30 -19.52
N ASN A 132 36.52 18.14 -20.85
CA ASN A 132 36.50 16.84 -21.52
C ASN A 132 35.42 15.89 -20.99
N LYS A 133 34.18 16.38 -20.87
CA LYS A 133 33.00 15.60 -20.43
C LYS A 133 31.93 15.56 -21.51
N PRO A 134 31.19 14.44 -21.64
CA PRO A 134 30.09 14.36 -22.59
C PRO A 134 28.99 15.37 -22.25
N VAL A 135 28.42 15.95 -23.28
CA VAL A 135 27.25 16.83 -23.20
C VAL A 135 26.08 16.10 -23.85
N CYS A 136 24.97 15.97 -23.13
CA CYS A 136 23.78 15.25 -23.58
C CYS A 136 22.62 16.23 -23.76
N ALA A 137 21.89 16.10 -24.85
CA ALA A 137 20.63 16.81 -25.03
C ALA A 137 19.51 16.07 -24.28
N THR A 138 18.88 16.71 -23.29
CA THR A 138 17.81 16.12 -22.47
C THR A 138 16.52 16.91 -22.58
N GLY A 139 15.36 16.23 -22.48
CA GLY A 139 14.05 16.83 -22.73
C GLY A 139 13.34 17.39 -21.48
N ASP A 140 13.73 16.94 -20.28
CA ASP A 140 13.02 17.24 -19.02
C ASP A 140 11.51 16.93 -19.10
N VAL A 141 11.21 15.72 -19.56
CA VAL A 141 9.85 15.29 -19.94
C VAL A 141 8.92 15.24 -18.72
N HIS A 142 7.76 15.87 -18.83
CA HIS A 142 6.70 15.87 -17.81
C HIS A 142 5.38 15.24 -18.29
N PHE A 143 5.22 15.06 -19.60
CA PHE A 143 4.04 14.47 -20.23
C PHE A 143 4.40 13.86 -21.59
N LEU A 144 3.51 13.05 -22.17
CA LEU A 144 3.84 12.25 -23.35
C LEU A 144 3.79 13.07 -24.65
N ASN A 145 2.63 13.65 -24.95
CA ASN A 145 2.38 14.36 -26.21
C ASN A 145 2.24 15.87 -26.01
N PRO A 146 2.46 16.70 -27.04
CA PRO A 146 2.28 18.15 -26.93
C PRO A 146 0.91 18.59 -26.38
N GLU A 147 -0.17 17.90 -26.75
CA GLU A 147 -1.53 18.18 -26.28
C GLU A 147 -1.78 17.89 -24.79
N ASP A 148 -0.91 17.10 -24.14
CA ASP A 148 -1.03 16.72 -22.73
C ASP A 148 -0.57 17.86 -21.78
N ASP A 149 -0.03 18.95 -22.31
CA ASP A 149 0.39 20.14 -21.55
C ASP A 149 -0.75 20.73 -20.70
N ILE A 150 -2.00 20.59 -21.16
CA ILE A 150 -3.19 21.05 -20.43
C ILE A 150 -3.30 20.43 -19.04
N TYR A 151 -2.93 19.16 -18.87
CA TYR A 151 -3.00 18.48 -17.57
C TYR A 151 -2.02 19.10 -16.57
N ARG A 152 -0.81 19.43 -17.03
CA ARG A 152 0.19 20.10 -16.21
C ARG A 152 -0.23 21.51 -15.83
N LYS A 153 -0.82 22.27 -16.76
CA LYS A 153 -1.38 23.60 -16.49
C LYS A 153 -2.44 23.54 -15.38
N ILE A 154 -3.39 22.61 -15.50
CA ILE A 154 -4.43 22.41 -14.47
C ILE A 154 -3.79 22.08 -13.10
N LEU A 155 -2.82 21.15 -13.05
CA LEU A 155 -2.13 20.79 -11.81
C LEU A 155 -1.44 22.01 -11.18
N MET A 156 -0.69 22.77 -11.96
CA MET A 156 0.11 23.86 -11.44
C MET A 156 -0.71 25.09 -11.03
N THR A 157 -1.82 25.38 -11.74
CA THR A 157 -2.82 26.36 -11.30
C THR A 157 -3.35 26.01 -9.91
N ASN A 158 -3.74 24.75 -9.69
CA ASN A 158 -4.23 24.29 -8.38
C ASN A 158 -3.13 24.22 -7.30
N MET A 159 -1.86 24.33 -7.68
CA MET A 159 -0.71 24.46 -6.76
C MET A 159 -0.29 25.92 -6.53
N ASN A 160 -1.03 26.90 -7.09
CA ASN A 160 -0.73 28.34 -7.02
C ASN A 160 0.66 28.71 -7.58
N PHE A 161 1.08 28.11 -8.69
CA PHE A 161 2.24 28.60 -9.43
C PHE A 161 1.87 29.84 -10.25
N ASP A 162 2.67 30.90 -10.15
CA ASP A 162 2.47 32.16 -10.88
C ASP A 162 2.66 32.00 -12.41
N ASP A 163 1.83 32.70 -13.20
CA ASP A 163 1.94 33.01 -14.64
C ASP A 163 2.19 31.84 -15.62
N MET A 164 1.10 31.26 -16.13
CA MET A 164 1.09 29.90 -16.71
C MET A 164 0.59 29.80 -18.17
N GLU A 165 0.39 30.92 -18.85
CA GLU A 165 -0.14 30.89 -20.23
C GLU A 165 0.92 30.41 -21.25
N GLU A 166 2.22 30.68 -21.03
CA GLU A 166 3.32 30.27 -21.90
C GLU A 166 4.32 29.37 -21.16
N MET A 167 3.90 28.15 -20.87
CA MET A 167 4.78 27.12 -20.32
C MET A 167 5.72 26.52 -21.39
N ALA A 168 6.83 25.97 -20.92
CA ALA A 168 7.76 25.21 -21.76
C ALA A 168 7.10 23.92 -22.28
N ASP A 169 7.29 23.63 -23.57
CA ASP A 169 6.92 22.37 -24.19
C ASP A 169 7.78 21.22 -23.63
N LEU A 170 7.33 20.55 -22.57
CA LEU A 170 8.03 19.46 -21.87
C LEU A 170 7.46 18.06 -22.21
N TYR A 171 7.08 17.85 -23.48
CA TYR A 171 6.63 16.54 -23.97
C TYR A 171 7.80 15.62 -24.33
N PHE A 172 7.50 14.34 -24.52
CA PHE A 172 8.49 13.35 -24.94
C PHE A 172 8.81 13.49 -26.43
N ARG A 173 9.85 14.30 -26.72
CA ARG A 173 10.34 14.51 -28.08
C ARG A 173 10.95 13.24 -28.68
N THR A 174 10.69 13.06 -29.97
CA THR A 174 11.41 12.12 -30.82
C THR A 174 12.84 12.58 -31.07
N THR A 175 13.71 11.66 -31.50
CA THR A 175 15.09 11.99 -31.88
C THR A 175 15.15 13.03 -33.00
N ASP A 176 14.26 12.95 -34.00
CA ASP A 176 14.21 13.91 -35.11
C ASP A 176 13.80 15.31 -34.65
N GLU A 177 12.83 15.41 -33.74
CA GLU A 177 12.45 16.69 -33.13
C GLU A 177 13.60 17.27 -32.32
N MET A 178 14.32 16.44 -31.55
CA MET A 178 15.53 16.88 -30.83
C MET A 178 16.61 17.37 -31.80
N ILE A 179 16.91 16.65 -32.88
CA ILE A 179 17.88 17.10 -33.90
C ILE A 179 17.47 18.46 -34.47
N LYS A 180 16.18 18.63 -34.76
CA LYS A 180 15.63 19.88 -35.30
C LYS A 180 15.77 21.04 -34.31
N GLU A 181 15.50 20.81 -33.02
CA GLU A 181 15.68 21.82 -31.96
C GLU A 181 17.11 22.34 -31.88
N PHE A 182 18.10 21.46 -32.07
CA PHE A 182 19.53 21.81 -32.02
C PHE A 182 20.15 22.15 -33.38
N SER A 183 19.36 22.31 -34.44
CA SER A 183 19.83 22.55 -35.82
C SER A 183 20.63 23.84 -36.05
N TYR A 184 20.68 24.72 -35.05
CA TYR A 184 21.52 25.93 -35.04
C TYR A 184 22.99 25.66 -34.66
N LEU A 185 23.34 24.41 -34.35
CA LEU A 185 24.69 23.92 -34.11
C LEU A 185 25.20 23.12 -35.33
N ASP A 186 26.51 22.86 -35.37
CA ASP A 186 27.11 22.00 -36.39
C ASP A 186 26.53 20.58 -36.33
N GLN A 187 26.28 19.97 -37.48
CA GLN A 187 25.62 18.65 -37.58
C GLN A 187 26.32 17.56 -36.76
N ASP A 188 27.66 17.56 -36.75
CA ASP A 188 28.44 16.60 -35.95
C ASP A 188 28.22 16.79 -34.45
N VAL A 189 28.12 18.04 -33.98
CA VAL A 189 27.83 18.36 -32.58
C VAL A 189 26.41 17.92 -32.23
N VAL A 190 25.43 18.17 -33.11
CA VAL A 190 24.04 17.73 -32.90
C VAL A 190 23.96 16.21 -32.79
N HIS A 191 24.56 15.48 -33.74
CA HIS A 191 24.61 14.02 -33.71
C HIS A 191 25.25 13.51 -32.41
N GLN A 192 26.35 14.15 -31.99
CA GLN A 192 27.06 13.77 -30.78
C GLN A 192 26.22 13.97 -29.51
N ILE A 193 25.57 15.13 -29.33
CA ILE A 193 24.84 15.45 -28.10
C ILE A 193 23.45 14.83 -28.04
N VAL A 194 22.80 14.59 -29.19
CA VAL A 194 21.43 14.04 -29.25
C VAL A 194 21.43 12.51 -29.28
N ILE A 195 22.44 11.89 -29.90
CA ILE A 195 22.47 10.43 -30.11
C ILE A 195 23.64 9.79 -29.36
N GLU A 196 24.88 10.12 -29.74
CA GLU A 196 26.03 9.34 -29.28
C GLU A 196 26.28 9.45 -27.77
N ASN A 197 26.27 10.66 -27.22
CA ASN A 197 26.54 10.88 -25.81
C ASN A 197 25.42 10.32 -24.91
N PRO A 198 24.12 10.57 -25.17
CA PRO A 198 23.05 9.89 -24.45
C PRO A 198 23.16 8.36 -24.53
N GLN A 199 23.48 7.81 -25.70
CA GLN A 199 23.69 6.37 -25.86
C GLN A 199 24.90 5.86 -25.05
N LYS A 200 26.01 6.62 -24.99
CA LYS A 200 27.16 6.29 -24.14
C LYS A 200 26.79 6.28 -22.65
N ILE A 201 25.97 7.23 -22.20
CA ILE A 201 25.48 7.26 -20.81
C ILE A 201 24.54 6.07 -20.53
N ALA A 202 23.62 5.78 -21.44
CA ALA A 202 22.72 4.63 -21.32
C ALA A 202 23.51 3.31 -21.26
N ASN A 203 24.49 3.12 -22.15
CA ASN A 203 25.35 1.93 -22.17
C ASN A 203 26.27 1.80 -20.93
N ALA A 204 26.42 2.87 -20.13
CA ALA A 204 27.17 2.80 -18.89
C ALA A 204 26.36 2.20 -17.73
N VAL A 205 25.02 2.17 -17.86
CA VAL A 205 24.10 1.55 -16.90
C VAL A 205 23.97 0.07 -17.21
N GLU A 206 24.05 -0.78 -16.19
CA GLU A 206 23.85 -2.23 -16.33
C GLU A 206 22.42 -2.55 -16.78
N ASP A 207 22.31 -3.53 -17.67
CA ASP A 207 21.01 -4.05 -18.07
C ASP A 207 20.31 -4.75 -16.90
N HIS A 208 18.97 -4.73 -16.88
CA HIS A 208 18.12 -5.49 -15.96
C HIS A 208 18.32 -5.20 -14.46
N ILE A 209 18.68 -3.97 -14.07
CA ILE A 209 18.61 -3.54 -12.67
C ILE A 209 17.15 -3.63 -12.20
N ARG A 210 16.87 -4.54 -11.27
CA ARG A 210 15.55 -4.67 -10.66
C ARG A 210 15.41 -3.72 -9.46
N PRO A 211 14.23 -3.09 -9.27
CA PRO A 211 13.99 -2.26 -8.09
C PRO A 211 14.17 -3.01 -6.76
N PHE A 212 13.89 -4.31 -6.74
CA PHE A 212 14.08 -5.19 -5.59
C PHE A 212 14.35 -6.63 -6.06
N PRO A 213 14.93 -7.49 -5.19
CA PRO A 213 15.21 -8.89 -5.49
C PRO A 213 13.96 -9.71 -5.86
N GLU A 214 14.13 -10.72 -6.70
CA GLU A 214 13.08 -11.70 -6.99
C GLU A 214 12.95 -12.74 -5.87
N GLY A 215 11.73 -13.17 -5.58
CA GLY A 215 11.41 -14.20 -4.61
C GLY A 215 10.92 -13.62 -3.28
N SER A 216 10.55 -14.51 -2.36
CA SER A 216 10.02 -14.16 -1.05
C SER A 216 11.12 -14.22 0.02
N PHE A 217 11.16 -13.21 0.88
CA PHE A 217 12.16 -13.03 1.93
C PHE A 217 11.48 -12.83 3.30
N PRO A 218 10.74 -13.83 3.82
CA PRO A 218 10.14 -13.74 5.15
C PRO A 218 11.23 -13.75 6.25
N PRO A 219 10.95 -13.17 7.44
CA PRO A 219 11.87 -13.24 8.56
C PRO A 219 12.08 -14.70 9.02
N ILE A 220 13.28 -15.08 9.43
CA ILE A 220 13.56 -16.46 9.87
C ILE A 220 13.33 -16.61 11.38
N ILE A 221 12.40 -17.50 11.77
CA ILE A 221 12.22 -17.97 13.15
C ILE A 221 12.43 -19.48 13.18
N LYS A 222 13.61 -19.92 13.64
CA LYS A 222 14.04 -21.33 13.56
C LYS A 222 13.10 -22.31 14.28
N SER A 223 12.42 -21.88 15.33
CA SER A 223 11.52 -22.73 16.11
C SER A 223 10.08 -22.74 15.59
N ALA A 224 9.71 -21.88 14.64
CA ALA A 224 8.31 -21.65 14.27
C ALA A 224 7.58 -22.93 13.83
N ASP A 225 8.21 -23.77 13.01
CA ASP A 225 7.61 -25.03 12.56
C ASP A 225 7.29 -25.96 13.73
N HIS A 226 8.26 -26.16 14.62
CA HIS A 226 8.12 -26.99 15.81
C HIS A 226 7.07 -26.42 16.77
N ASP A 227 7.14 -25.12 17.04
CA ASP A 227 6.27 -24.45 18.00
C ASP A 227 4.81 -24.47 17.52
N ILE A 228 4.55 -24.23 16.23
CA ILE A 228 3.18 -24.32 15.67
C ILE A 228 2.66 -25.76 15.71
N GLN A 229 3.48 -26.75 15.37
CA GLN A 229 3.10 -28.15 15.47
C GLN A 229 2.75 -28.53 16.92
N GLU A 230 3.59 -28.16 17.89
CA GLU A 230 3.38 -28.47 19.30
C GLU A 230 2.13 -27.76 19.85
N LEU A 231 1.97 -26.46 19.59
CA LEU A 231 0.80 -25.69 20.00
C LEU A 231 -0.49 -26.31 19.47
N THR A 232 -0.50 -26.66 18.18
CA THR A 232 -1.67 -27.25 17.51
C THR A 232 -2.05 -28.58 18.14
N MET A 233 -1.09 -29.49 18.29
CA MET A 233 -1.36 -30.84 18.81
C MET A 233 -1.77 -30.82 20.29
N ASN A 234 -1.12 -29.98 21.11
CA ASN A 234 -1.48 -29.82 22.51
C ASN A 234 -2.91 -29.29 22.65
N ARG A 235 -3.26 -28.24 21.90
CA ARG A 235 -4.61 -27.67 21.94
C ARG A 235 -5.68 -28.62 21.40
N ALA A 236 -5.38 -29.35 20.32
CA ALA A 236 -6.28 -30.36 19.79
C ALA A 236 -6.58 -31.45 20.83
N GLN A 237 -5.56 -31.89 21.56
CA GLN A 237 -5.69 -32.90 22.62
C GLN A 237 -6.45 -32.37 23.85
N GLU A 238 -6.34 -31.07 24.14
CA GLU A 238 -7.14 -30.43 25.18
C GLU A 238 -8.63 -30.43 24.84
N ILE A 239 -8.99 -30.11 23.59
CA ILE A 239 -10.39 -29.93 23.15
C ILE A 239 -11.04 -31.25 22.74
N TYR A 240 -10.41 -32.02 21.86
CA TYR A 240 -10.99 -33.20 21.20
C TYR A 240 -10.48 -34.54 21.75
N GLY A 241 -9.56 -34.50 22.71
CA GLY A 241 -8.79 -35.65 23.18
C GLY A 241 -9.54 -36.66 24.07
N TYR A 242 -10.66 -37.21 23.61
CA TYR A 242 -11.41 -38.24 24.32
C TYR A 242 -10.54 -39.50 24.50
N GLN A 243 -10.31 -39.91 25.76
CA GLN A 243 -9.49 -41.09 26.08
C GLN A 243 -8.07 -41.05 25.46
N ASN A 244 -7.47 -39.86 25.41
CA ASN A 244 -6.15 -39.64 24.81
C ASN A 244 -6.07 -39.97 23.31
N ARG A 245 -7.20 -39.87 22.59
CA ARG A 245 -7.26 -40.05 21.13
C ARG A 245 -8.01 -38.90 20.49
N LEU A 246 -7.50 -38.43 19.37
CA LEU A 246 -8.20 -37.46 18.52
C LEU A 246 -9.19 -38.20 17.60
N PRO A 247 -10.32 -37.58 17.25
CA PRO A 247 -11.17 -38.06 16.17
C PRO A 247 -10.39 -38.05 14.85
N GLU A 248 -10.62 -39.05 14.00
CA GLU A 248 -9.93 -39.21 12.72
C GLU A 248 -10.07 -37.97 11.82
N ILE A 249 -11.24 -37.33 11.82
CA ILE A 249 -11.49 -36.11 11.03
C ILE A 249 -10.62 -34.93 11.48
N VAL A 250 -10.39 -34.80 12.80
CA VAL A 250 -9.55 -33.74 13.38
C VAL A 250 -8.08 -34.00 13.09
N GLU A 251 -7.63 -35.24 13.32
CA GLU A 251 -6.25 -35.65 13.07
C GLU A 251 -5.87 -35.52 11.58
N ALA A 252 -6.76 -35.97 10.69
CA ALA A 252 -6.57 -35.84 9.24
C ALA A 252 -6.51 -34.38 8.78
N ARG A 253 -7.40 -33.52 9.32
CA ARG A 253 -7.41 -32.09 9.01
C ARG A 253 -6.13 -31.40 9.49
N ILE A 254 -5.73 -31.62 10.74
CA ILE A 254 -4.49 -31.05 11.31
C ILE A 254 -3.28 -31.46 10.50
N LYS A 255 -3.13 -32.76 10.20
CA LYS A 255 -1.99 -33.26 9.44
C LYS A 255 -1.89 -32.58 8.07
N ARG A 256 -3.00 -32.55 7.32
CA ARG A 256 -3.06 -31.95 5.99
C ARG A 256 -2.69 -30.47 6.01
N GLU A 257 -3.23 -29.72 6.97
CA GLU A 257 -2.96 -28.29 7.10
C GLU A 257 -1.52 -27.99 7.56
N LEU A 258 -1.01 -28.69 8.58
CA LEU A 258 0.37 -28.52 9.05
C LEU A 258 1.38 -28.85 7.96
N ASP A 259 1.19 -29.95 7.23
CA ASP A 259 2.05 -30.32 6.10
C ASP A 259 2.06 -29.18 5.05
N SER A 260 0.91 -28.58 4.76
CA SER A 260 0.82 -27.45 3.82
C SER A 260 1.46 -26.17 4.35
N ILE A 261 1.26 -25.83 5.63
CA ILE A 261 1.78 -24.60 6.24
C ILE A 261 3.31 -24.66 6.34
N ILE A 262 3.86 -25.79 6.80
CA ILE A 262 5.30 -25.96 7.00
C ILE A 262 6.04 -26.05 5.66
N ASN A 263 5.56 -26.88 4.72
CA ASN A 263 6.26 -27.08 3.44
C ASN A 263 6.30 -25.80 2.57
N ASN A 264 5.32 -24.91 2.74
CA ASN A 264 5.29 -23.63 2.04
C ASN A 264 5.88 -22.46 2.86
N GLY A 265 6.43 -22.72 4.05
CA GLY A 265 7.13 -21.71 4.85
C GLY A 265 6.25 -20.71 5.60
N PHE A 266 4.95 -21.01 5.78
CA PHE A 266 3.99 -20.10 6.42
C PHE A 266 3.92 -20.23 7.96
N SER A 267 4.60 -21.20 8.56
CA SER A 267 4.62 -21.38 10.03
C SER A 267 5.07 -20.13 10.77
N ILE A 268 5.97 -19.36 10.16
CA ILE A 268 6.49 -18.11 10.72
C ILE A 268 5.36 -17.09 10.88
N MET A 269 4.51 -16.93 9.87
CA MET A 269 3.35 -16.04 9.93
C MET A 269 2.38 -16.46 11.04
N TYR A 270 2.12 -17.77 11.15
CA TYR A 270 1.26 -18.32 12.19
C TYR A 270 1.83 -18.07 13.58
N TYR A 271 3.13 -18.26 13.75
CA TYR A 271 3.79 -18.06 15.04
C TYR A 271 3.76 -16.61 15.50
N ILE A 272 3.98 -15.68 14.57
CA ILE A 272 3.88 -14.24 14.86
C ILE A 272 2.45 -13.88 15.21
N ALA A 273 1.47 -14.29 14.40
CA ALA A 273 0.06 -14.03 14.64
C ALA A 273 -0.39 -14.58 16.01
N HIS A 274 -0.04 -15.82 16.33
CA HIS A 274 -0.29 -16.43 17.64
C HIS A 274 0.29 -15.57 18.76
N SER A 275 1.56 -15.17 18.63
CA SER A 275 2.27 -14.42 19.67
C SER A 275 1.61 -13.06 19.93
N VAL A 276 1.22 -12.33 18.87
CA VAL A 276 0.60 -11.01 19.00
C VAL A 276 -0.83 -11.13 19.55
N VAL A 277 -1.61 -12.11 19.10
CA VAL A 277 -2.97 -12.36 19.62
C VAL A 277 -2.93 -12.76 21.09
N LYS A 278 -2.05 -13.72 21.44
CA LYS A 278 -1.84 -14.13 22.83
C LYS A 278 -1.47 -12.96 23.72
N LYS A 279 -0.55 -12.09 23.28
CA LYS A 279 -0.14 -10.90 24.03
C LYS A 279 -1.30 -9.94 24.27
N SER A 280 -2.14 -9.70 23.26
CA SER A 280 -3.34 -8.86 23.38
C SER A 280 -4.34 -9.44 24.37
N ASN A 281 -4.63 -10.74 24.25
CA ASN A 281 -5.55 -11.44 25.14
C ASN A 281 -5.04 -11.44 26.59
N ASP A 282 -3.74 -11.69 26.81
CA ASP A 282 -3.10 -11.66 28.13
C ASP A 282 -3.18 -10.25 28.77
N ASP A 283 -3.18 -9.18 27.95
CA ASP A 283 -3.38 -7.79 28.39
C ASP A 283 -4.87 -7.41 28.56
N GLY A 284 -5.80 -8.34 28.31
CA GLY A 284 -7.23 -8.15 28.47
C GLY A 284 -7.94 -7.49 27.29
N PHE A 285 -7.33 -7.51 26.10
CA PHE A 285 -7.94 -7.03 24.85
C PHE A 285 -8.13 -8.20 23.89
N ILE A 286 -9.39 -8.57 23.66
CA ILE A 286 -9.72 -9.61 22.67
C ILE A 286 -9.35 -9.14 21.25
N VAL A 287 -9.00 -10.09 20.39
CA VAL A 287 -8.68 -9.84 18.99
C VAL A 287 -9.77 -10.43 18.12
N GLY A 288 -10.39 -9.61 17.28
CA GLY A 288 -11.38 -10.05 16.31
C GLY A 288 -10.73 -10.81 15.16
N SER A 289 -11.34 -11.92 14.76
CA SER A 289 -10.93 -12.68 13.57
C SER A 289 -11.31 -11.94 12.29
N ARG A 290 -10.48 -12.05 11.24
CA ARG A 290 -10.76 -11.46 9.92
C ARG A 290 -10.13 -12.28 8.80
N GLY A 291 -10.75 -12.20 7.62
CA GLY A 291 -10.16 -12.71 6.38
C GLY A 291 -10.15 -14.24 6.31
N SER A 292 -9.33 -14.75 5.39
CA SER A 292 -9.34 -16.18 5.02
C SER A 292 -8.71 -17.11 6.05
N VAL A 293 -8.00 -16.59 7.06
CA VAL A 293 -7.35 -17.39 8.11
C VAL A 293 -8.35 -18.22 8.93
N GLY A 294 -9.62 -17.78 8.99
CA GLY A 294 -10.72 -18.53 9.61
C GLY A 294 -11.03 -19.89 8.97
N SER A 295 -10.47 -20.18 7.80
CA SER A 295 -10.60 -21.48 7.13
C SER A 295 -9.57 -22.53 7.59
N SER A 296 -8.62 -22.16 8.46
CA SER A 296 -7.54 -23.01 8.97
C SER A 296 -7.82 -23.50 10.38
N LEU A 297 -7.94 -24.82 10.55
CA LEU A 297 -8.10 -25.44 11.87
C LEU A 297 -6.83 -25.25 12.71
N VAL A 298 -5.66 -25.28 12.08
CA VAL A 298 -4.38 -24.96 12.73
C VAL A 298 -4.44 -23.55 13.30
N ALA A 299 -5.01 -22.58 12.59
CA ALA A 299 -5.15 -21.22 13.09
C ALA A 299 -6.10 -21.14 14.31
N THR A 300 -7.22 -21.88 14.28
CA THR A 300 -8.13 -22.00 15.43
C THR A 300 -7.42 -22.58 16.66
N LEU A 301 -6.67 -23.67 16.46
CA LEU A 301 -5.95 -24.37 17.53
C LEU A 301 -4.75 -23.59 18.07
N CYS A 302 -4.11 -22.77 17.25
CA CYS A 302 -3.11 -21.81 17.69
C CYS A 302 -3.75 -20.57 18.35
N GLY A 303 -5.08 -20.43 18.39
CA GLY A 303 -5.74 -19.25 18.95
C GLY A 303 -5.50 -17.97 18.15
N ILE A 304 -5.25 -18.10 16.86
CA ILE A 304 -5.12 -16.97 15.92
C ILE A 304 -6.51 -16.47 15.50
N THR A 305 -7.46 -17.40 15.39
CA THR A 305 -8.86 -17.12 15.02
C THR A 305 -9.82 -17.88 15.93
N GLU A 306 -11.00 -17.30 16.13
CA GLU A 306 -12.12 -17.91 16.86
C GLU A 306 -13.02 -18.76 15.96
N VAL A 307 -12.82 -18.71 14.64
CA VAL A 307 -13.61 -19.48 13.67
C VAL A 307 -13.06 -20.91 13.62
N ASN A 308 -13.93 -21.90 13.85
CA ASN A 308 -13.61 -23.30 13.70
C ASN A 308 -14.11 -23.83 12.34
N PRO A 309 -13.22 -24.19 11.41
CA PRO A 309 -13.61 -24.52 10.04
C PRO A 309 -14.06 -25.97 9.84
N LEU A 310 -14.09 -26.79 10.89
CA LEU A 310 -14.62 -28.16 10.78
C LEU A 310 -16.11 -28.12 10.46
N GLN A 311 -16.63 -29.23 9.93
CA GLN A 311 -18.06 -29.45 9.78
C GLN A 311 -18.80 -29.32 11.13
N PRO A 312 -20.11 -29.00 11.15
CA PRO A 312 -20.89 -28.87 12.37
C PRO A 312 -20.71 -30.07 13.31
N HIS A 313 -20.46 -29.81 14.59
CA HIS A 313 -20.20 -30.86 15.57
C HIS A 313 -20.45 -30.42 17.01
N TYR A 314 -20.58 -31.42 17.88
CA TYR A 314 -20.65 -31.26 19.33
C TYR A 314 -19.31 -31.56 19.98
N ILE A 315 -18.97 -30.80 21.03
CA ILE A 315 -17.77 -31.00 21.87
C ILE A 315 -18.18 -31.03 23.34
N CYS A 316 -17.81 -32.07 24.08
CA CYS A 316 -18.07 -32.12 25.51
C CYS A 316 -16.95 -31.42 26.29
N PRO A 317 -17.22 -30.30 26.99
CA PRO A 317 -16.18 -29.57 27.72
C PRO A 317 -15.60 -30.33 28.92
N ASN A 318 -16.26 -31.40 29.37
CA ASN A 318 -15.83 -32.19 30.51
C ASN A 318 -15.01 -33.42 30.09
N CYS A 319 -15.62 -34.33 29.32
CA CYS A 319 -14.96 -35.58 28.95
C CYS A 319 -14.24 -35.53 27.60
N LYS A 320 -14.37 -34.45 26.82
CA LYS A 320 -13.76 -34.25 25.49
C LYS A 320 -14.31 -35.13 24.36
N TYR A 321 -15.38 -35.88 24.63
CA TYR A 321 -16.09 -36.62 23.58
C TYR A 321 -16.68 -35.63 22.56
N SER A 322 -16.50 -35.93 21.28
CA SER A 322 -17.03 -35.14 20.16
C SER A 322 -17.88 -35.99 19.22
N GLU A 323 -18.84 -35.36 18.56
CA GLU A 323 -19.77 -35.99 17.62
C GLU A 323 -19.99 -35.04 16.44
N PHE A 324 -19.60 -35.48 15.24
CA PHE A 324 -19.67 -34.68 14.02
C PHE A 324 -20.95 -34.97 13.25
N ASP A 325 -21.63 -33.92 12.81
CA ASP A 325 -22.79 -34.02 11.94
C ASP A 325 -22.34 -34.21 10.49
N ASN A 326 -22.93 -35.20 9.83
CA ASN A 326 -22.69 -35.52 8.41
C ASN A 326 -23.99 -35.46 7.60
N SER A 327 -25.05 -34.87 8.16
CA SER A 327 -26.36 -34.85 7.51
C SER A 327 -26.40 -33.87 6.32
N GLY A 328 -25.65 -32.78 6.42
CA GLY A 328 -25.75 -31.63 5.53
C GLY A 328 -26.96 -30.74 5.82
N ASP A 329 -27.70 -31.00 6.91
CA ASP A 329 -28.91 -30.26 7.29
C ASP A 329 -28.59 -28.92 7.98
N TYR A 330 -27.35 -28.74 8.46
CA TYR A 330 -26.90 -27.55 9.18
C TYR A 330 -25.68 -26.94 8.49
N GLY A 331 -25.73 -25.63 8.20
CA GLY A 331 -24.58 -24.89 7.68
C GLY A 331 -23.59 -24.42 8.75
N SER A 332 -24.02 -24.40 10.01
CA SER A 332 -23.18 -24.04 11.17
C SER A 332 -23.49 -24.94 12.36
N GLY A 333 -22.45 -25.28 13.12
CA GLY A 333 -22.57 -25.94 14.41
C GLY A 333 -23.37 -25.14 15.42
N PHE A 334 -23.38 -23.82 15.32
CA PHE A 334 -24.19 -22.99 16.22
C PHE A 334 -25.70 -23.25 16.07
N ASP A 335 -26.13 -23.73 14.91
CA ASP A 335 -27.53 -24.06 14.63
C ASP A 335 -27.93 -25.47 15.08
N LEU A 336 -26.98 -26.27 15.58
CA LEU A 336 -27.27 -27.60 16.11
C LEU A 336 -28.18 -27.50 17.35
N PRO A 337 -29.15 -28.42 17.52
CA PRO A 337 -30.02 -28.43 18.70
C PRO A 337 -29.23 -28.71 19.99
N GLU A 338 -29.69 -28.18 21.11
CA GLU A 338 -29.06 -28.48 22.40
C GLU A 338 -29.09 -29.99 22.70
N LYS A 339 -27.93 -30.52 23.10
CA LYS A 339 -27.76 -31.95 23.34
C LYS A 339 -26.83 -32.19 24.53
N LYS A 340 -27.15 -33.19 25.35
CA LYS A 340 -26.28 -33.65 26.44
C LYS A 340 -25.32 -34.73 25.93
N CYS A 341 -24.10 -34.69 26.43
CA CYS A 341 -23.08 -35.67 26.12
C CYS A 341 -23.53 -37.08 26.54
N PRO A 342 -23.54 -38.07 25.62
CA PRO A 342 -23.97 -39.43 25.93
C PRO A 342 -22.97 -40.17 26.83
N LYS A 343 -21.76 -39.64 27.02
CA LYS A 343 -20.71 -40.27 27.83
C LYS A 343 -20.71 -39.81 29.29
N CYS A 344 -21.03 -38.54 29.56
CA CYS A 344 -20.96 -37.98 30.93
C CYS A 344 -22.14 -37.08 31.32
N GLY A 345 -23.13 -36.88 30.44
CA GLY A 345 -24.33 -36.08 30.73
C GLY A 345 -24.16 -34.57 30.72
N THR A 346 -22.94 -34.05 30.60
CA THR A 346 -22.64 -32.61 30.47
C THR A 346 -23.23 -32.05 29.18
N LEU A 347 -23.77 -30.82 29.21
CA LEU A 347 -24.26 -30.15 28.00
C LEU A 347 -23.11 -29.97 27.00
N PHE A 348 -23.36 -30.26 25.73
CA PHE A 348 -22.38 -30.07 24.68
C PHE A 348 -22.19 -28.58 24.36
N ILE A 349 -20.97 -28.23 23.97
CA ILE A 349 -20.69 -27.04 23.16
C ILE A 349 -20.94 -27.44 21.70
N ARG A 350 -21.39 -26.50 20.88
CA ARG A 350 -21.67 -26.71 19.45
C ARG A 350 -20.74 -25.82 18.64
N GLU A 351 -20.12 -26.35 17.60
CA GLU A 351 -19.10 -25.65 16.82
C GLU A 351 -18.97 -26.20 15.39
N GLY A 352 -18.21 -25.51 14.55
CA GLY A 352 -17.88 -25.91 13.19
C GLY A 352 -18.68 -25.15 12.14
N GLN A 353 -17.99 -24.51 11.20
CA GLN A 353 -18.57 -23.62 10.17
C GLN A 353 -18.42 -24.18 8.75
N ASP A 354 -17.94 -25.42 8.61
CA ASP A 354 -17.74 -26.15 7.36
C ASP A 354 -16.96 -25.38 6.27
N ILE A 355 -15.78 -24.87 6.64
CA ILE A 355 -14.98 -24.01 5.77
C ILE A 355 -13.79 -24.82 5.19
N PRO A 356 -13.61 -24.86 3.86
CA PRO A 356 -12.48 -25.54 3.24
C PRO A 356 -11.18 -24.74 3.42
N PHE A 357 -10.12 -25.44 3.85
CA PHE A 357 -8.78 -24.87 4.08
C PHE A 357 -8.19 -24.19 2.85
N GLU A 358 -8.53 -24.71 1.67
CA GLU A 358 -8.05 -24.25 0.37
C GLU A 358 -8.47 -22.81 0.07
N THR A 359 -9.45 -22.26 0.79
CA THR A 359 -9.78 -20.82 0.75
C THR A 359 -8.59 -19.94 1.18
N PHE A 360 -7.74 -20.45 2.08
CA PHE A 360 -6.56 -19.77 2.59
C PHE A 360 -5.35 -19.91 1.65
N LEU A 361 -4.86 -21.13 1.43
CA LEU A 361 -3.60 -21.40 0.69
C LEU A 361 -3.77 -21.89 -0.76
N GLY A 362 -5.01 -22.02 -1.25
CA GLY A 362 -5.26 -22.73 -2.49
C GLY A 362 -4.97 -24.23 -2.35
N PHE A 363 -4.89 -24.92 -3.49
CA PHE A 363 -4.64 -26.36 -3.52
C PHE A 363 -3.15 -26.70 -3.54
N TYR A 364 -2.31 -25.80 -4.06
CA TYR A 364 -0.88 -26.04 -4.29
C TYR A 364 0.03 -25.10 -3.49
N GLY A 365 -0.52 -24.29 -2.57
CA GLY A 365 0.26 -23.24 -1.89
C GLY A 365 0.63 -22.09 -2.82
N ASP A 366 -0.08 -21.95 -3.94
CA ASP A 366 0.14 -20.96 -5.00
C ASP A 366 -0.45 -19.59 -4.67
N LYS A 367 -1.27 -19.53 -3.62
CA LYS A 367 -1.80 -18.28 -3.07
C LYS A 367 -0.95 -17.85 -1.87
N GLN A 368 -0.35 -16.66 -1.95
CA GLN A 368 0.26 -16.02 -0.79
C GLN A 368 -0.86 -15.47 0.11
N PRO A 369 -1.03 -15.98 1.34
CA PRO A 369 -2.08 -15.52 2.22
C PRO A 369 -1.64 -14.32 3.05
N ASP A 370 -2.59 -13.44 3.36
CA ASP A 370 -2.46 -12.44 4.41
C ASP A 370 -3.16 -12.95 5.69
N ILE A 371 -2.56 -12.68 6.86
CA ILE A 371 -3.21 -12.90 8.16
C ILE A 371 -3.72 -11.55 8.67
N ASP A 372 -5.04 -11.38 8.61
CA ASP A 372 -5.73 -10.19 9.08
C ASP A 372 -6.17 -10.35 10.53
N LEU A 373 -5.82 -9.38 11.36
CA LEU A 373 -6.20 -9.38 12.77
C LEU A 373 -6.81 -8.03 13.15
N ASN A 374 -8.03 -8.06 13.69
CA ASN A 374 -8.72 -6.87 14.16
C ASN A 374 -8.42 -6.66 15.65
N PHE A 375 -7.47 -5.77 15.96
CA PHE A 375 -7.20 -5.33 17.32
C PHE A 375 -8.12 -4.18 17.71
N SER A 376 -8.33 -3.98 19.01
CA SER A 376 -8.92 -2.73 19.48
C SER A 376 -8.07 -1.54 19.04
N GLY A 377 -8.70 -0.46 18.58
CA GLY A 377 -7.99 0.79 18.26
C GLY A 377 -7.17 1.34 19.43
N PHE A 378 -7.56 1.06 20.68
CA PHE A 378 -6.80 1.44 21.88
C PHE A 378 -5.54 0.59 22.08
N TYR A 379 -5.50 -0.62 21.53
CA TYR A 379 -4.43 -1.59 21.72
C TYR A 379 -3.50 -1.70 20.49
N GLN A 380 -3.99 -1.33 19.31
CA GLN A 380 -3.27 -1.43 18.04
C GLN A 380 -1.82 -0.88 18.12
N PRO A 381 -1.55 0.31 18.71
CA PRO A 381 -0.17 0.81 18.84
C PRO A 381 0.74 -0.10 19.68
N LYS A 382 0.20 -0.74 20.73
CA LYS A 382 0.95 -1.69 21.57
C LYS A 382 1.23 -2.99 20.84
N ALA A 383 0.27 -3.48 20.06
CA ALA A 383 0.46 -4.66 19.21
C ALA A 383 1.59 -4.42 18.18
N HIS A 384 1.63 -3.21 17.60
CA HIS A 384 2.73 -2.84 16.71
C HIS A 384 4.08 -2.74 17.41
N GLN A 385 4.12 -2.11 18.59
CA GLN A 385 5.34 -2.05 19.40
C GLN A 385 5.86 -3.45 19.75
N PHE A 386 4.97 -4.39 20.06
CA PHE A 386 5.37 -5.78 20.35
C PHE A 386 6.03 -6.47 19.15
N ILE A 387 5.58 -6.20 17.92
CA ILE A 387 6.24 -6.69 16.70
C ILE A 387 7.63 -6.04 16.54
N GLU A 388 7.73 -4.73 16.79
CA GLU A 388 9.03 -4.04 16.77
C GLU A 388 10.00 -4.61 17.81
N GLU A 389 9.52 -4.99 19.01
CA GLU A 389 10.32 -5.66 20.03
C GLU A 389 10.77 -7.07 19.60
N MET A 390 9.91 -7.80 18.88
CA MET A 390 10.18 -9.16 18.40
C MET A 390 11.27 -9.20 17.32
N PHE A 391 11.21 -8.28 16.35
CA PHE A 391 12.11 -8.28 15.19
C PHE A 391 13.24 -7.25 15.27
N GLY A 392 13.03 -6.19 16.05
CA GLY A 392 13.90 -5.03 16.18
C GLY A 392 13.39 -3.84 15.38
N GLU A 393 13.56 -2.64 15.93
CA GLU A 393 13.16 -1.35 15.33
C GLU A 393 13.74 -1.15 13.92
N LYS A 394 14.97 -1.61 13.66
CA LYS A 394 15.62 -1.47 12.35
C LYS A 394 15.08 -2.41 11.26
N GLN A 395 14.30 -3.42 11.66
CA GLN A 395 13.78 -4.46 10.77
C GLN A 395 12.27 -4.35 10.59
N THR A 396 11.64 -3.35 11.20
CA THR A 396 10.19 -3.24 11.23
C THR A 396 9.79 -1.84 10.79
N PHE A 397 8.93 -1.77 9.78
CA PHE A 397 8.50 -0.51 9.18
C PHE A 397 6.99 -0.50 8.97
N ARG A 398 6.40 0.69 8.87
CA ARG A 398 5.01 0.80 8.40
C ARG A 398 4.98 0.70 6.89
N ALA A 399 3.97 0.02 6.36
CA ALA A 399 3.69 0.10 4.94
C ALA A 399 3.29 1.54 4.58
N GLY A 400 4.01 2.17 3.66
CA GLY A 400 3.67 3.47 3.11
C GLY A 400 2.53 3.37 2.10
N THR A 401 1.80 4.47 1.93
CA THR A 401 0.78 4.59 0.89
C THR A 401 1.03 5.83 0.05
N ILE A 402 0.68 5.77 -1.24
CA ILE A 402 0.71 6.92 -2.15
C ILE A 402 -0.75 7.24 -2.49
N SER A 403 -1.19 8.43 -2.11
CA SER A 403 -2.53 8.92 -2.46
C SER A 403 -2.46 9.71 -3.76
N SER A 404 -3.35 9.39 -4.69
CA SER A 404 -3.46 10.03 -5.99
C SER A 404 -4.79 10.77 -6.14
N TYR A 405 -4.89 11.65 -7.15
CA TYR A 405 -6.16 12.29 -7.47
C TYR A 405 -7.18 11.26 -7.96
N ALA A 406 -8.38 11.32 -7.39
CA ALA A 406 -9.55 10.54 -7.78
C ALA A 406 -10.55 11.42 -8.54
N GLU A 407 -11.52 10.78 -9.18
CA GLU A 407 -12.48 11.41 -10.10
C GLU A 407 -13.06 12.75 -9.60
N LYS A 408 -13.63 12.78 -8.39
CA LYS A 408 -14.26 13.99 -7.83
C LYS A 408 -13.28 15.14 -7.64
N ASN A 409 -12.08 14.84 -7.14
CA ASN A 409 -11.06 15.86 -6.90
C ASN A 409 -10.52 16.38 -8.24
N SER A 410 -10.25 15.49 -9.19
CA SER A 410 -9.81 15.86 -10.53
C SER A 410 -10.83 16.76 -11.25
N ALA A 411 -12.12 16.44 -11.17
CA ALA A 411 -13.18 17.27 -11.76
C ALA A 411 -13.21 18.68 -11.14
N GLY A 412 -13.05 18.78 -9.81
CA GLY A 412 -12.94 20.05 -9.10
C GLY A 412 -11.75 20.89 -9.57
N MET A 413 -10.58 20.26 -9.77
CA MET A 413 -9.37 20.94 -10.26
C MET A 413 -9.53 21.51 -11.66
N VAL A 414 -10.18 20.77 -12.56
CA VAL A 414 -10.47 21.22 -13.92
C VAL A 414 -11.39 22.43 -13.87
N LEU A 415 -12.48 22.36 -13.09
CA LEU A 415 -13.41 23.47 -12.94
C LEU A 415 -12.70 24.73 -12.41
N ASN A 416 -11.85 24.59 -11.38
CA ASN A 416 -11.07 25.71 -10.84
C ASN A 416 -10.16 26.35 -11.90
N TYR A 417 -9.46 25.53 -12.70
CA TYR A 417 -8.60 26.04 -13.78
C TYR A 417 -9.40 26.87 -14.79
N PHE A 418 -10.54 26.38 -15.25
CA PHE A 418 -11.37 27.12 -16.22
C PHE A 418 -12.01 28.37 -15.62
N GLU A 419 -12.36 28.34 -14.33
CA GLU A 419 -12.89 29.49 -13.59
C GLU A 419 -11.84 30.60 -13.44
N GLU A 420 -10.61 30.29 -13.01
CA GLU A 420 -9.52 31.26 -12.87
C GLU A 420 -9.10 31.88 -14.20
N ASN A 421 -9.26 31.15 -15.31
CA ASN A 421 -8.95 31.63 -16.66
C ASN A 421 -10.16 32.28 -17.35
N GLU A 422 -11.28 32.49 -16.65
CA GLU A 422 -12.52 33.09 -17.18
C GLU A 422 -13.05 32.40 -18.45
N ARG A 423 -12.88 31.07 -18.56
CA ARG A 423 -13.25 30.29 -19.76
C ARG A 423 -14.38 29.32 -19.45
N PRO A 424 -15.48 29.31 -20.23
CA PRO A 424 -16.53 28.31 -20.06
C PRO A 424 -16.02 26.92 -20.48
N VAL A 425 -16.43 25.89 -19.75
CA VAL A 425 -16.11 24.49 -20.04
C VAL A 425 -17.37 23.63 -20.00
N SER A 426 -17.46 22.67 -20.92
CA SER A 426 -18.58 21.72 -20.94
C SER A 426 -18.34 20.56 -19.97
N GLN A 427 -19.41 19.94 -19.48
CA GLN A 427 -19.29 18.78 -18.59
C GLN A 427 -18.51 17.62 -19.23
N THR A 428 -18.65 17.39 -20.54
CA THR A 428 -17.90 16.38 -21.28
C THR A 428 -16.39 16.64 -21.24
N GLU A 429 -15.99 17.91 -21.38
CA GLU A 429 -14.60 18.30 -21.33
C GLU A 429 -14.02 18.20 -19.92
N VAL A 430 -14.83 18.55 -18.89
CA VAL A 430 -14.46 18.33 -17.49
C VAL A 430 -14.18 16.86 -17.23
N THR A 431 -15.05 15.95 -17.68
CA THR A 431 -14.85 14.51 -17.51
C THR A 431 -13.59 14.00 -18.23
N ARG A 432 -13.37 14.41 -19.49
CA ARG A 432 -12.17 14.04 -20.26
C ARG A 432 -10.89 14.48 -19.55
N LEU A 433 -10.84 15.74 -19.12
CA LEU A 433 -9.66 16.30 -18.47
C LEU A 433 -9.44 15.70 -17.07
N ALA A 434 -10.52 15.47 -16.32
CA ALA A 434 -10.45 14.84 -15.01
C ALA A 434 -9.87 13.43 -15.08
N GLN A 435 -10.23 12.64 -16.11
CA GLN A 435 -9.67 11.30 -16.33
C GLN A 435 -8.15 11.33 -16.51
N GLY A 436 -7.61 12.28 -17.27
CA GLY A 436 -6.16 12.40 -17.48
C GLY A 436 -5.36 12.87 -16.25
N LEU A 437 -6.02 13.40 -15.22
CA LEU A 437 -5.39 13.76 -13.94
C LEU A 437 -5.41 12.62 -12.92
N GLN A 438 -6.23 11.59 -13.13
CA GLN A 438 -6.32 10.47 -12.18
C GLN A 438 -5.00 9.72 -12.10
N GLY A 439 -4.64 9.28 -10.90
CA GLY A 439 -3.38 8.55 -10.66
C GLY A 439 -2.16 9.44 -10.40
N VAL A 440 -2.22 10.74 -10.72
CA VAL A 440 -1.15 11.68 -10.34
C VAL A 440 -1.06 11.77 -8.81
N LYS A 441 0.16 11.60 -8.28
CA LYS A 441 0.45 11.62 -6.84
C LYS A 441 0.10 12.98 -6.21
N VAL A 442 -0.58 12.94 -5.08
CA VAL A 442 -0.91 14.11 -4.24
C VAL A 442 -0.05 14.14 -2.98
N THR A 443 -0.09 13.06 -2.21
CA THR A 443 0.60 12.96 -0.92
C THR A 443 0.98 11.51 -0.63
N THR A 444 1.70 11.31 0.46
CA THR A 444 2.07 9.99 1.00
C THR A 444 1.45 9.81 2.37
N GLY A 445 1.03 8.61 2.71
CA GLY A 445 0.42 8.27 3.98
C GLY A 445 0.99 6.99 4.58
N GLN A 446 0.26 6.45 5.55
CA GLN A 446 0.56 5.17 6.20
C GLN A 446 -0.59 4.19 5.94
N HIS A 447 -0.26 2.91 5.81
CA HIS A 447 -1.25 1.85 5.77
C HIS A 447 -1.97 1.77 7.13
N PRO A 448 -3.30 1.51 7.17
CA PRO A 448 -4.07 1.51 8.42
C PRO A 448 -3.59 0.52 9.49
N GLY A 449 -2.91 -0.56 9.09
CA GLY A 449 -2.35 -1.54 10.04
C GLY A 449 -1.16 -2.35 9.52
N GLY A 450 -0.65 -1.99 8.34
CA GLY A 450 0.33 -2.80 7.63
C GLY A 450 1.71 -2.63 8.22
N MET A 451 2.24 -3.70 8.82
CA MET A 451 3.59 -3.80 9.33
C MET A 451 4.43 -4.63 8.37
N VAL A 452 5.52 -4.05 7.89
CA VAL A 452 6.50 -4.73 7.03
C VAL A 452 7.66 -5.20 7.90
N VAL A 453 8.01 -6.47 7.77
CA VAL A 453 9.11 -7.09 8.53
C VAL A 453 10.21 -7.52 7.56
N ILE A 454 11.40 -6.96 7.76
CA ILE A 454 12.59 -7.27 6.98
C ILE A 454 13.40 -8.36 7.69
N PRO A 455 13.90 -9.38 6.96
CA PRO A 455 14.73 -10.42 7.55
C PRO A 455 16.08 -9.84 8.03
N LYS A 456 16.61 -10.36 9.13
CA LYS A 456 17.81 -9.80 9.81
C LYS A 456 19.07 -9.83 8.94
N GLU A 457 19.11 -10.70 7.96
CA GLU A 457 20.18 -10.86 6.98
C GLU A 457 20.11 -9.87 5.80
N ARG A 458 19.07 -9.03 5.73
CA ARG A 458 18.88 -8.00 4.70
C ARG A 458 18.79 -6.60 5.30
N ASP A 459 18.95 -5.61 4.44
CA ASP A 459 18.67 -4.20 4.77
C ASP A 459 17.36 -3.80 4.05
N ILE A 460 16.59 -2.86 4.62
CA ILE A 460 15.39 -2.32 3.99
C ILE A 460 15.69 -1.72 2.61
N PHE A 461 16.91 -1.18 2.43
CA PHE A 461 17.37 -0.61 1.17
C PHE A 461 17.68 -1.64 0.08
N ASP A 462 17.61 -2.94 0.38
CA ASP A 462 17.56 -3.96 -0.66
C ASP A 462 16.19 -3.96 -1.39
N PHE A 463 15.14 -3.39 -0.76
CA PHE A 463 13.76 -3.49 -1.24
C PHE A 463 13.14 -2.13 -1.58
N THR A 464 13.35 -1.12 -0.73
CA THR A 464 12.68 0.18 -0.87
C THR A 464 13.42 1.27 -0.10
N PRO A 465 13.37 2.54 -0.55
CA PRO A 465 13.64 3.67 0.33
C PRO A 465 12.62 3.73 1.50
N ILE A 466 12.89 4.59 2.48
CA ILE A 466 12.02 4.87 3.62
C ILE A 466 11.83 6.38 3.81
N GLN A 467 10.71 6.77 4.41
CA GLN A 467 10.36 8.18 4.66
C GLN A 467 9.42 8.33 5.85
N TYR A 468 9.15 9.59 6.25
CA TYR A 468 8.00 9.89 7.11
C TYR A 468 6.71 9.97 6.28
N PRO A 469 5.56 9.48 6.79
CA PRO A 469 4.27 9.68 6.13
C PRO A 469 3.96 11.18 6.07
N ALA A 470 3.53 11.64 4.90
CA ALA A 470 3.30 13.05 4.59
C ALA A 470 4.48 13.99 4.97
N ASN A 471 5.71 13.46 5.03
CA ASN A 471 6.90 14.18 5.52
C ASN A 471 6.79 14.74 6.96
N LYS A 472 5.91 14.18 7.79
CA LYS A 472 5.69 14.62 9.18
C LYS A 472 6.57 13.86 10.16
N LYS A 473 7.72 14.44 10.49
CA LYS A 473 8.70 13.87 11.42
C LYS A 473 8.14 13.67 12.84
N GLU A 474 7.19 14.51 13.25
CA GLU A 474 6.57 14.50 14.58
C GLU A 474 5.79 13.21 14.85
N SER A 475 5.38 12.50 13.79
CA SER A 475 4.73 11.19 13.93
C SER A 475 5.66 10.14 14.55
N GLY A 476 6.98 10.28 14.40
CA GLY A 476 7.96 9.25 14.78
C GLY A 476 7.90 7.96 13.95
N VAL A 477 6.93 7.86 13.04
CA VAL A 477 6.64 6.65 12.27
C VAL A 477 7.45 6.66 10.97
N ILE A 478 8.20 5.59 10.72
CA ILE A 478 8.91 5.39 9.45
C ILE A 478 8.10 4.45 8.56
N THR A 479 7.86 4.91 7.33
CA THR A 479 7.13 4.17 6.29
C THR A 479 8.05 3.73 5.15
N THR A 480 7.71 2.63 4.48
CA THR A 480 8.26 2.31 3.16
C THR A 480 7.94 3.43 2.15
N HIS A 481 8.85 3.69 1.22
CA HIS A 481 8.65 4.68 0.17
C HIS A 481 7.81 4.12 -0.98
N PHE A 482 8.05 2.85 -1.34
CA PHE A 482 7.13 2.12 -2.21
C PHE A 482 5.84 1.78 -1.46
N ASP A 483 4.73 1.82 -2.19
CA ASP A 483 3.51 1.19 -1.73
C ASP A 483 3.73 -0.32 -1.59
N PHE A 484 3.03 -0.94 -0.63
CA PHE A 484 3.22 -2.36 -0.38
C PHE A 484 2.73 -3.25 -1.52
N ASN A 485 1.80 -2.79 -2.37
CA ASN A 485 1.33 -3.60 -3.50
C ASN A 485 2.51 -3.94 -4.44
N SER A 486 3.49 -3.05 -4.54
CA SER A 486 4.73 -3.28 -5.28
C SER A 486 5.64 -4.36 -4.67
N LEU A 487 5.48 -4.69 -3.38
CA LEU A 487 6.37 -5.57 -2.61
C LEU A 487 5.65 -6.81 -2.05
N HIS A 488 4.38 -7.02 -2.40
CA HIS A 488 3.50 -8.05 -1.81
C HIS A 488 4.12 -9.44 -1.84
N ASP A 489 4.73 -9.82 -2.97
CA ASP A 489 5.31 -11.16 -3.15
C ASP A 489 6.73 -11.31 -2.59
N THR A 490 7.32 -10.21 -2.13
CA THR A 490 8.75 -10.14 -1.80
C THR A 490 9.01 -10.12 -0.30
N ILE A 491 8.23 -9.37 0.47
CA ILE A 491 8.45 -9.19 1.92
C ILE A 491 7.18 -9.44 2.71
N LEU A 492 7.34 -9.96 3.93
CA LEU A 492 6.20 -10.27 4.79
C LEU A 492 5.52 -8.98 5.28
N LYS A 493 4.20 -8.94 5.14
CA LYS A 493 3.32 -7.96 5.77
C LYS A 493 2.40 -8.62 6.79
N LEU A 494 2.24 -7.94 7.91
CA LEU A 494 1.27 -8.29 8.95
C LEU A 494 0.23 -7.17 9.03
N ASP A 495 -1.04 -7.50 8.81
CA ASP A 495 -2.14 -6.55 8.93
C ASP A 495 -2.71 -6.54 10.34
N ILE A 496 -2.11 -5.69 11.16
CA ILE A 496 -2.51 -5.42 12.55
C ILE A 496 -3.46 -4.23 12.50
N LEU A 497 -4.72 -4.50 12.19
CA LEU A 497 -5.75 -3.49 11.94
C LEU A 497 -6.38 -3.03 13.26
N GLY A 498 -6.72 -1.75 13.33
CA GLY A 498 -7.57 -1.21 14.38
C GLY A 498 -9.03 -1.34 13.98
N HIS A 499 -9.85 -1.90 14.86
CA HIS A 499 -11.28 -2.08 14.64
C HIS A 499 -12.08 -1.67 15.88
N ASP A 500 -13.32 -1.24 15.66
CA ASP A 500 -14.20 -0.80 16.72
C ASP A 500 -14.84 -1.98 17.46
N ASP A 501 -15.19 -3.09 16.79
CA ASP A 501 -15.80 -4.26 17.45
C ASP A 501 -15.04 -4.76 18.69
N PRO A 502 -13.71 -5.04 18.64
CA PRO A 502 -12.97 -5.44 19.84
C PRO A 502 -12.95 -4.35 20.91
N SER A 503 -12.94 -3.08 20.50
CA SER A 503 -12.98 -1.92 21.40
C SER A 503 -14.33 -1.81 22.12
N MET A 504 -15.43 -2.02 21.39
CA MET A 504 -16.80 -2.03 21.90
C MET A 504 -17.03 -3.21 22.84
N LEU A 505 -16.60 -4.41 22.45
CA LEU A 505 -16.70 -5.61 23.29
C LEU A 505 -15.90 -5.45 24.58
N LYS A 506 -14.69 -4.88 24.51
CA LYS A 506 -13.89 -4.55 25.70
C LYS A 506 -14.63 -3.58 26.62
N MET A 507 -15.14 -2.48 26.08
CA MET A 507 -15.91 -1.50 26.85
C MET A 507 -17.16 -2.13 27.49
N LEU A 508 -17.92 -2.93 26.75
CA LEU A 508 -19.12 -3.62 27.24
C LEU A 508 -18.79 -4.62 28.35
N GLY A 509 -17.75 -5.44 28.16
CA GLY A 509 -17.28 -6.39 29.18
C GLY A 509 -16.85 -5.69 30.46
N ASP A 510 -16.05 -4.63 30.36
CA ASP A 510 -15.58 -3.85 31.52
C ASP A 510 -16.73 -3.13 32.24
N THR A 511 -17.72 -2.63 31.49
CA THR A 511 -18.86 -1.88 32.06
C THR A 511 -19.86 -2.81 32.74
N THR A 512 -20.11 -3.98 32.17
CA THR A 512 -21.13 -4.93 32.66
C THR A 512 -20.57 -5.98 33.62
N GLY A 513 -19.26 -6.19 33.62
CA GLY A 513 -18.60 -7.31 34.31
C GLY A 513 -18.85 -8.67 33.64
N ILE A 514 -19.44 -8.68 32.44
CA ILE A 514 -19.72 -9.90 31.68
C ILE A 514 -18.47 -10.28 30.87
N ASP A 515 -18.09 -11.56 30.96
CA ASP A 515 -17.07 -12.13 30.09
C ASP A 515 -17.63 -12.35 28.69
N VAL A 516 -17.27 -11.46 27.77
CA VAL A 516 -17.78 -11.46 26.38
C VAL A 516 -17.44 -12.74 25.62
N THR A 517 -16.39 -13.47 26.03
CA THR A 517 -15.99 -14.74 25.40
C THR A 517 -16.88 -15.92 25.78
N LYS A 518 -17.80 -15.73 26.74
CA LYS A 518 -18.71 -16.76 27.25
C LYS A 518 -20.17 -16.51 26.86
N ILE A 519 -20.43 -15.54 26.00
CA ILE A 519 -21.78 -15.25 25.51
C ILE A 519 -22.26 -16.46 24.68
N PRO A 520 -23.47 -17.00 24.94
CA PRO A 520 -24.02 -18.12 24.17
C PRO A 520 -24.23 -17.75 22.70
N ILE A 521 -23.90 -18.67 21.79
CA ILE A 521 -24.14 -18.52 20.35
C ILE A 521 -24.92 -19.76 19.84
N PRO A 522 -26.09 -19.57 19.21
CA PRO A 522 -26.93 -18.38 19.28
C PRO A 522 -27.63 -18.24 20.66
N ASP A 523 -28.04 -17.02 20.99
CA ASP A 523 -29.02 -16.74 22.04
C ASP A 523 -30.37 -16.41 21.39
N GLU A 524 -31.45 -17.07 21.80
CA GLU A 524 -32.77 -16.93 21.17
C GLU A 524 -33.30 -15.48 21.22
N LYS A 525 -33.07 -14.78 22.34
CA LYS A 525 -33.51 -13.39 22.50
C LYS A 525 -32.71 -12.47 21.62
N VAL A 526 -31.40 -12.69 21.46
CA VAL A 526 -30.56 -11.93 20.52
C VAL A 526 -30.99 -12.21 19.08
N MET A 527 -31.23 -13.47 18.71
CA MET A 527 -31.67 -13.82 17.36
C MET A 527 -33.05 -13.23 17.00
N SER A 528 -33.92 -13.03 18.00
CA SER A 528 -35.22 -12.37 17.79
C SER A 528 -35.09 -10.93 17.26
N LEU A 529 -33.96 -10.25 17.52
CA LEU A 529 -33.72 -8.88 17.04
C LEU A 529 -33.70 -8.78 15.52
N PHE A 530 -33.44 -9.88 14.80
CA PHE A 530 -33.41 -9.87 13.35
C PHE A 530 -34.79 -9.95 12.71
N HIS A 531 -35.85 -10.23 13.46
CA HIS A 531 -37.22 -10.33 12.92
C HIS A 531 -38.31 -9.75 13.82
N SER A 532 -37.93 -9.09 14.91
CA SER A 532 -38.84 -8.32 15.77
C SER A 532 -38.08 -7.22 16.53
N THR A 533 -38.79 -6.17 16.94
CA THR A 533 -38.31 -5.13 17.87
C THR A 533 -38.75 -5.37 19.31
N GLU A 534 -39.60 -6.37 19.56
CA GLU A 534 -40.20 -6.63 20.87
C GLU A 534 -39.17 -6.94 21.95
N ALA A 535 -38.02 -7.54 21.59
CA ALA A 535 -36.96 -7.84 22.55
C ALA A 535 -36.32 -6.58 23.17
N LEU A 536 -36.47 -5.42 22.53
CA LEU A 536 -36.10 -4.10 23.03
C LEU A 536 -37.26 -3.38 23.76
N GLY A 537 -38.45 -4.00 23.85
CA GLY A 537 -39.65 -3.40 24.42
C GLY A 537 -40.37 -2.42 23.48
N ILE A 538 -40.07 -2.47 22.18
CA ILE A 538 -40.70 -1.62 21.16
C ILE A 538 -41.70 -2.48 20.35
N PRO A 539 -42.99 -2.13 20.31
CA PRO A 539 -43.98 -2.88 19.53
C PRO A 539 -43.65 -2.91 18.03
N ASP A 540 -43.81 -4.06 17.38
CA ASP A 540 -43.50 -4.22 15.95
C ASP A 540 -44.35 -3.32 15.03
N GLU A 541 -45.53 -2.87 15.48
CA GLU A 541 -46.38 -1.94 14.75
C GLU A 541 -45.75 -0.55 14.58
N GLU A 542 -44.82 -0.18 15.47
CA GLU A 542 -44.10 1.09 15.42
C GLU A 542 -42.86 1.02 14.50
N SER A 543 -42.49 -0.18 14.01
CA SER A 543 -41.33 -0.42 13.17
C SER A 543 -41.73 -0.83 11.74
N THR A 544 -41.32 -0.04 10.75
CA THR A 544 -41.57 -0.37 9.33
C THR A 544 -40.79 -1.58 8.84
N ILE A 545 -39.67 -1.91 9.49
CA ILE A 545 -38.73 -2.97 9.08
C ILE A 545 -38.91 -4.24 9.94
N LYS A 546 -39.49 -4.11 11.15
CA LYS A 546 -39.68 -5.22 12.09
C LYS A 546 -38.38 -5.95 12.43
N SER A 547 -37.30 -5.21 12.60
CA SER A 547 -36.03 -5.70 13.13
C SER A 547 -35.35 -4.62 13.98
N ALA A 548 -34.60 -5.06 14.98
CA ALA A 548 -33.90 -4.27 15.97
C ALA A 548 -32.37 -4.34 15.80
N THR A 549 -31.88 -4.15 14.58
CA THR A 549 -30.45 -4.23 14.25
C THR A 549 -29.73 -2.88 14.15
N ILE A 550 -30.43 -1.76 14.45
CA ILE A 550 -29.82 -0.43 14.41
C ILE A 550 -28.64 -0.38 15.40
N GLY A 551 -27.47 0.03 14.91
CA GLY A 551 -26.25 0.12 15.72
C GLY A 551 -25.45 -1.19 15.80
N LEU A 552 -25.95 -2.30 15.25
CA LEU A 552 -25.13 -3.50 15.07
C LEU A 552 -24.16 -3.31 13.90
N PRO A 553 -22.86 -3.62 14.06
CA PRO A 553 -21.87 -3.55 12.98
C PRO A 553 -22.34 -4.34 11.75
N GLU A 554 -22.20 -3.74 10.56
CA GLU A 554 -22.70 -4.20 9.26
C GLU A 554 -24.23 -4.36 9.12
N LEU A 555 -24.88 -4.99 10.10
CA LEU A 555 -26.29 -5.39 10.07
C LEU A 555 -27.26 -4.21 10.32
N GLY A 556 -26.76 -3.06 10.76
CA GLY A 556 -27.55 -1.85 11.00
C GLY A 556 -27.74 -0.92 9.78
N THR A 557 -27.07 -1.20 8.66
CA THR A 557 -27.15 -0.36 7.45
C THR A 557 -28.53 -0.45 6.78
N PHE A 558 -28.92 0.57 6.01
CA PHE A 558 -30.22 0.57 5.31
C PHE A 558 -30.36 -0.62 4.36
N LEU A 559 -29.31 -0.94 3.60
CA LEU A 559 -29.31 -2.07 2.67
C LEU A 559 -29.55 -3.40 3.43
N VAL A 560 -28.74 -3.69 4.44
CA VAL A 560 -28.82 -4.96 5.17
C VAL A 560 -30.13 -5.09 5.95
N ARG A 561 -30.64 -3.99 6.50
CA ARG A 561 -31.97 -3.98 7.15
C ARG A 561 -33.10 -4.32 6.18
N SER A 562 -33.00 -3.88 4.92
CA SER A 562 -33.95 -4.29 3.87
C SER A 562 -33.80 -5.77 3.53
N MET A 563 -32.56 -6.27 3.43
CA MET A 563 -32.30 -7.70 3.21
C MET A 563 -32.88 -8.55 4.33
N ILE A 564 -32.66 -8.18 5.58
CA ILE A 564 -33.21 -8.87 6.77
C ILE A 564 -34.74 -8.89 6.74
N ALA A 565 -35.39 -7.78 6.39
CA ALA A 565 -36.85 -7.73 6.30
C ALA A 565 -37.41 -8.66 5.21
N GLU A 566 -36.68 -8.81 4.09
CA GLU A 566 -37.05 -9.69 2.97
C GLU A 566 -36.76 -11.17 3.29
N THR A 567 -35.61 -11.47 3.90
CA THR A 567 -35.11 -12.85 4.10
C THR A 567 -35.53 -13.48 5.43
N LYS A 568 -35.76 -12.66 6.48
CA LYS A 568 -36.19 -13.08 7.81
C LYS A 568 -35.33 -14.20 8.41
N PRO A 569 -34.02 -13.96 8.62
CA PRO A 569 -33.10 -14.96 9.14
C PRO A 569 -33.54 -15.48 10.51
N LYS A 570 -33.39 -16.78 10.72
CA LYS A 570 -33.77 -17.50 11.96
C LYS A 570 -32.58 -18.22 12.58
N GLN A 571 -31.60 -18.59 11.78
CA GLN A 571 -30.41 -19.33 12.16
C GLN A 571 -29.18 -18.44 12.09
N PHE A 572 -28.13 -18.83 12.80
CA PHE A 572 -26.83 -18.15 12.73
C PHE A 572 -26.26 -18.23 11.31
N TYR A 573 -26.38 -19.39 10.65
CA TYR A 573 -25.91 -19.56 9.27
C TYR A 573 -26.59 -18.59 8.29
N ASP A 574 -27.89 -18.30 8.46
CA ASP A 574 -28.59 -17.29 7.65
C ASP A 574 -27.92 -15.91 7.75
N LEU A 575 -27.46 -15.54 8.95
CA LEU A 575 -26.74 -14.28 9.16
C LEU A 575 -25.37 -14.26 8.48
N VAL A 576 -24.68 -15.41 8.45
CA VAL A 576 -23.42 -15.57 7.70
C VAL A 576 -23.67 -15.39 6.20
N GLN A 577 -24.74 -15.97 5.65
CA GLN A 577 -25.11 -15.80 4.25
C GLN A 577 -25.51 -14.36 3.92
N ILE A 578 -26.32 -13.70 4.76
CA ILE A 578 -26.68 -12.29 4.59
C ILE A 578 -25.43 -11.42 4.61
N SER A 579 -24.51 -11.66 5.54
CA SER A 579 -23.22 -10.96 5.61
C SER A 579 -22.43 -11.13 4.30
N GLY A 580 -22.36 -12.34 3.74
CA GLY A 580 -21.73 -12.55 2.43
C GLY A 580 -22.41 -11.77 1.29
N LEU A 581 -23.74 -11.81 1.24
CA LEU A 581 -24.53 -11.18 0.17
C LEU A 581 -24.57 -9.64 0.25
N SER A 582 -24.36 -9.06 1.43
CA SER A 582 -24.41 -7.61 1.62
C SER A 582 -23.12 -6.88 1.24
N HIS A 583 -22.02 -7.61 1.00
CA HIS A 583 -20.71 -7.04 0.73
C HIS A 583 -20.30 -7.28 -0.71
N GLY A 584 -20.45 -6.25 -1.55
CA GLY A 584 -20.01 -6.24 -2.94
C GLY A 584 -21.04 -5.64 -3.88
N THR A 585 -20.58 -4.90 -4.88
CA THR A 585 -21.44 -4.39 -5.96
C THR A 585 -21.97 -5.58 -6.77
N ASP A 586 -23.24 -5.53 -7.17
CA ASP A 586 -23.92 -6.54 -7.99
C ASP A 586 -24.03 -7.96 -7.36
N VAL A 587 -23.83 -8.08 -6.05
CA VAL A 587 -24.04 -9.35 -5.32
C VAL A 587 -25.51 -9.55 -4.96
N TRP A 588 -26.14 -8.53 -4.38
CA TRP A 588 -27.55 -8.58 -3.96
C TRP A 588 -28.50 -8.03 -5.02
N SER A 589 -28.49 -6.71 -5.23
CA SER A 589 -29.41 -6.01 -6.12
C SER A 589 -29.15 -6.38 -7.59
N GLY A 590 -30.20 -6.78 -8.32
CA GLY A 590 -30.09 -7.22 -9.72
C GLY A 590 -29.53 -8.64 -9.89
N ASN A 591 -29.37 -9.38 -8.79
CA ASN A 591 -28.78 -10.72 -8.78
C ASN A 591 -29.51 -11.63 -7.76
N ALA A 592 -28.90 -11.91 -6.59
CA ALA A 592 -29.47 -12.82 -5.60
C ALA A 592 -30.88 -12.38 -5.13
N GLN A 593 -31.11 -11.07 -5.01
CA GLN A 593 -32.40 -10.53 -4.63
C GLN A 593 -33.52 -10.94 -5.59
N ASP A 594 -33.27 -10.89 -6.89
CA ASP A 594 -34.28 -11.19 -7.91
C ASP A 594 -34.58 -12.69 -7.94
N LEU A 595 -33.55 -13.54 -7.80
CA LEU A 595 -33.73 -14.99 -7.68
C LEU A 595 -34.59 -15.38 -6.48
N ILE A 596 -34.41 -14.71 -5.34
CA ILE A 596 -35.21 -14.94 -4.12
C ILE A 596 -36.64 -14.43 -4.32
N ARG A 597 -36.83 -13.24 -4.91
CA ARG A 597 -38.15 -12.66 -5.17
C ARG A 597 -38.96 -13.45 -6.19
N ASP A 598 -38.29 -14.02 -7.20
CA ASP A 598 -38.89 -14.88 -8.21
C ASP A 598 -39.16 -16.30 -7.69
N GLY A 599 -38.74 -16.61 -6.45
CA GLY A 599 -38.93 -17.92 -5.82
C GLY A 599 -38.08 -19.03 -6.47
N ILE A 600 -37.00 -18.67 -7.18
CA ILE A 600 -36.09 -19.61 -7.83
C ILE A 600 -35.21 -20.31 -6.79
N CYS A 601 -34.79 -19.58 -5.75
CA CYS A 601 -34.05 -20.12 -4.62
C CYS A 601 -34.46 -19.44 -3.30
N THR A 602 -34.05 -20.02 -2.17
CA THR A 602 -34.13 -19.38 -0.85
C THR A 602 -32.77 -18.82 -0.46
N ILE A 603 -32.72 -18.10 0.68
CA ILE A 603 -31.45 -17.92 1.39
C ILE A 603 -30.99 -19.26 1.96
#